data_AF-A0A6L6U8C6-F1
#
_entry.id   AF-A0A6L6U8C6-F1
#
_cell.length_a   1.000
_cell.length_b   1.000
_cell.length_c   1.000
_cell.angle_alpha   90.00
_cell.angle_beta   90.00
_cell.angle_gamma   90.00
#
_symmetry.space_group_name_H-M   'P 1'
#
loop_
_entity.id
_entity.type
_entity.pdbx_description
1 polymer ?
#
loop_
_entity_poly.entity_id
_entity_poly.type
_entity_poly.pdbx_seq_one_letter_code
_entity_poly.pdbx_strand_id
1 'polypeptide(L)'
;MSENFESILLEHEGLNKLITEKDLNTFVKFPSFDTFSTAFIDWLSPKYYEAFVEIYTTHLGTKKEAKVVKLINSTWFCNAETTDRIVEFLSERLDTTVELSKQLNKKITGNKNLEDIISVSSSMVNDVLNYVNKAIFEKNHPEIADKKNEILDNSLAVCEELKQYKASSEVEFTMFNGILDRLKSIKLNEAQSVRYQACVNKSKSSSNKYLIVTVILVILFIVRMIVRFAN
;
A
#
# COMPACT_ATOMS: atom_id res chain seq x y z
N MET A 1 -16.63 19.38 39.62
CA MET A 1 -15.17 19.15 39.76
C MET A 1 -14.59 19.28 38.37
N SER A 2 -13.58 20.14 38.16
CA SER A 2 -12.84 20.13 36.91
C SER A 2 -12.07 18.82 36.82
N GLU A 3 -12.39 17.98 35.84
CA GLU A 3 -11.58 16.79 35.55
C GLU A 3 -10.15 17.24 35.23
N ASN A 4 -9.16 16.63 35.89
CA ASN A 4 -7.74 16.92 35.64
C ASN A 4 -7.26 16.04 34.49
N PHE A 5 -7.53 16.49 33.26
CA PHE A 5 -7.20 15.74 32.04
C PHE A 5 -5.70 15.53 31.85
N GLU A 6 -4.86 16.45 32.33
CA GLU A 6 -3.42 16.30 32.33
C GLU A 6 -2.98 15.10 33.19
N SER A 7 -3.57 14.92 34.37
CA SER A 7 -3.29 13.73 35.21
C SER A 7 -3.72 12.43 34.52
N ILE A 8 -4.89 12.41 33.87
CA ILE A 8 -5.34 11.24 33.11
C ILE A 8 -4.34 10.92 31.99
N LEU A 9 -3.89 11.92 31.24
CA LEU A 9 -2.89 11.71 30.19
C LEU A 9 -1.58 11.13 30.76
N LEU A 10 -1.08 11.69 31.87
CA LEU A 10 0.16 11.25 32.52
C LEU A 10 0.11 9.79 32.99
N GLU A 11 -1.04 9.30 33.43
CA GLU A 11 -1.25 7.89 33.82
C GLU A 11 -1.16 6.93 32.63
N HIS A 12 -1.33 7.43 31.40
CA HIS A 12 -1.22 6.66 30.16
C HIS A 12 0.08 6.97 29.40
N GLU A 13 1.21 6.45 29.92
CA GLU A 13 2.58 6.73 29.45
C GLU A 13 2.76 6.73 27.92
N GLY A 14 2.23 5.71 27.22
CA GLY A 14 2.37 5.60 25.77
C GLY A 14 1.69 6.75 25.02
N LEU A 15 0.46 7.09 25.43
CA LEU A 15 -0.31 8.18 24.83
C LEU A 15 0.32 9.53 25.20
N ASN A 16 0.73 9.71 26.45
CA ASN A 16 1.44 10.90 26.88
C ASN A 16 2.70 11.15 26.04
N LYS A 17 3.55 10.13 25.86
CA LYS A 17 4.77 10.24 25.05
C LYS A 17 4.50 10.50 23.57
N LEU A 18 3.44 9.92 23.00
CA LEU A 18 3.03 10.26 21.63
C LEU A 18 2.68 11.75 21.53
N ILE A 19 1.88 12.26 22.45
CA ILE A 19 1.35 13.62 22.40
C ILE A 19 2.42 14.68 22.74
N THR A 20 3.18 14.45 23.80
CA THR A 20 4.16 15.41 24.31
C THR A 20 5.49 15.33 23.57
N GLU A 21 6.05 14.12 23.47
CA GLU A 21 7.39 13.85 22.93
C GLU A 21 7.40 13.42 21.46
N LYS A 22 6.24 13.14 20.85
CA LYS A 22 6.12 12.62 19.47
C LYS A 22 6.89 11.31 19.27
N ASP A 23 7.01 10.52 20.34
CA ASP A 23 7.76 9.26 20.30
C ASP A 23 6.98 8.16 19.57
N LEU A 24 7.59 7.63 18.50
CA LEU A 24 7.07 6.57 17.65
C LEU A 24 7.28 5.14 18.17
N ASN A 25 7.90 4.99 19.34
CA ASN A 25 8.11 3.69 19.95
C ASN A 25 6.90 3.21 20.78
N THR A 26 5.91 4.06 20.97
CA THR A 26 4.83 3.92 21.96
C THR A 26 3.57 3.21 21.46
N PHE A 27 3.47 2.90 20.16
CA PHE A 27 2.27 2.31 19.51
C PHE A 27 1.87 0.88 19.94
N VAL A 28 2.56 0.26 20.89
CA VAL A 28 2.37 -1.16 21.25
C VAL A 28 1.35 -1.35 22.38
N LYS A 29 0.97 -0.30 23.10
CA LYS A 29 0.14 -0.39 24.32
C LYS A 29 -0.88 0.74 24.48
N PHE A 30 -1.48 1.22 23.39
CA PHE A 30 -2.56 2.19 23.57
C PHE A 30 -3.77 1.52 24.24
N PRO A 31 -4.42 2.19 25.21
CA PRO A 31 -5.69 1.75 25.79
C PRO A 31 -6.79 1.59 24.74
N SER A 32 -7.94 1.00 25.09
CA SER A 32 -9.09 1.09 24.18
C SER A 32 -9.61 2.53 24.15
N PHE A 33 -10.14 2.98 23.02
CA PHE A 33 -10.83 4.27 22.93
C PHE A 33 -11.95 4.39 23.98
N ASP A 34 -12.68 3.30 24.21
CA ASP A 34 -13.79 3.21 25.17
C ASP A 34 -13.34 3.34 26.65
N THR A 35 -12.03 3.39 26.91
CA THR A 35 -11.50 3.59 28.27
C THR A 35 -11.64 5.04 28.74
N PHE A 36 -11.88 5.98 27.81
CA PHE A 36 -11.85 7.42 28.08
C PHE A 36 -13.24 8.04 28.02
N SER A 37 -13.45 9.08 28.84
CA SER A 37 -14.64 9.92 28.73
C SER A 37 -14.63 10.74 27.43
N THR A 38 -15.80 11.05 26.90
CA THR A 38 -15.93 11.94 25.72
C THR A 38 -15.24 13.28 25.96
N ALA A 39 -15.37 13.85 27.17
CA ALA A 39 -14.75 15.13 27.52
C ALA A 39 -13.20 15.08 27.47
N PHE A 40 -12.59 13.97 27.90
CA PHE A 40 -11.15 13.77 27.77
C PHE A 40 -10.74 13.64 26.29
N ILE A 41 -11.50 12.88 25.49
CA ILE A 41 -11.23 12.74 24.06
C ILE A 41 -11.31 14.10 23.36
N ASP A 42 -12.32 14.92 23.65
CA ASP A 42 -12.45 16.25 23.07
C ASP A 42 -11.26 17.16 23.43
N TRP A 43 -10.80 17.11 24.69
CA TRP A 43 -9.63 17.87 25.14
C TRP A 43 -8.31 17.38 24.51
N LEU A 44 -8.19 16.07 24.27
CA LEU A 44 -7.00 15.42 23.71
C LEU A 44 -6.91 15.60 22.18
N SER A 45 -8.06 15.57 21.50
CA SER A 45 -8.19 15.57 20.04
C SER A 45 -7.29 16.59 19.32
N PRO A 46 -7.32 17.90 19.64
CA PRO A 46 -6.47 18.87 18.95
C PRO A 46 -4.97 18.58 19.13
N LYS A 47 -4.54 18.09 20.29
CA LYS A 47 -3.13 17.72 20.55
C LYS A 47 -2.74 16.47 19.79
N TYR A 48 -3.66 15.52 19.64
CA TYR A 48 -3.45 14.33 18.83
C TYR A 48 -3.26 14.71 17.35
N TYR A 49 -4.08 15.62 16.83
CA TYR A 49 -3.94 16.12 15.46
C TYR A 49 -2.55 16.71 15.21
N GLU A 50 -2.10 17.62 16.09
CA GLU A 50 -0.78 18.25 15.98
C GLU A 50 0.34 17.20 16.00
N ALA A 51 0.30 16.27 16.95
CA ALA A 51 1.28 15.19 17.04
C ALA A 51 1.25 14.29 15.80
N PHE A 52 0.06 13.95 15.28
CA PHE A 52 -0.11 13.13 14.09
C PHE A 52 0.56 13.78 12.88
N VAL A 53 0.24 15.06 12.62
CA VAL A 53 0.78 15.81 11.48
C VAL A 53 2.29 15.93 11.61
N GLU A 54 2.81 16.35 12.77
CA GLU A 54 4.24 16.52 13.02
C GLU A 54 5.02 15.21 12.80
N ILE A 55 4.53 14.11 13.37
CA ILE A 55 5.11 12.78 13.20
C ILE A 55 5.11 12.40 11.72
N TYR A 56 3.97 12.57 11.06
CA TYR A 56 3.78 12.18 9.67
C TYR A 56 4.78 12.92 8.78
N THR A 57 4.81 14.25 8.85
CA THR A 57 5.67 15.09 8.00
C THR A 57 7.14 14.88 8.29
N THR A 58 7.52 14.63 9.55
CA THR A 58 8.92 14.48 9.94
C THR A 58 9.50 13.11 9.56
N HIS A 59 8.67 12.07 9.51
CA HIS A 59 9.15 10.69 9.41
C HIS A 59 8.77 9.96 8.12
N LEU A 60 7.86 10.50 7.31
CA LEU A 60 7.59 10.01 5.97
C LEU A 60 8.85 10.06 5.09
N GLY A 61 9.11 9.00 4.32
CA GLY A 61 10.32 8.90 3.48
C GLY A 61 11.62 8.66 4.25
N THR A 62 11.58 8.50 5.58
CA THR A 62 12.76 8.21 6.40
C THR A 62 12.83 6.74 6.80
N LYS A 63 13.91 6.33 7.47
CA LYS A 63 14.05 4.99 8.09
C LYS A 63 12.93 4.65 9.10
N LYS A 64 12.14 5.64 9.55
CA LYS A 64 11.01 5.46 10.47
C LYS A 64 9.66 5.36 9.78
N GLU A 65 9.57 5.32 8.45
CA GLU A 65 8.29 5.29 7.71
C GLU A 65 7.39 4.11 8.14
N ALA A 66 7.94 2.94 8.44
CA ALA A 66 7.17 1.81 8.95
C ALA A 66 6.42 2.12 10.26
N LYS A 67 6.89 3.09 11.05
CA LYS A 67 6.18 3.59 12.23
C LYS A 67 5.06 4.57 11.87
N VAL A 68 5.23 5.37 10.81
CA VAL A 68 4.15 6.21 10.26
C VAL A 68 3.00 5.33 9.76
N VAL A 69 3.30 4.23 9.07
CA VAL A 69 2.30 3.21 8.67
C VAL A 69 1.55 2.67 9.89
N LYS A 70 2.25 2.40 10.99
CA LYS A 70 1.62 1.96 12.25
C LYS A 70 0.74 3.04 12.88
N LEU A 71 1.19 4.30 12.89
CA LEU A 71 0.38 5.43 13.36
C LEU A 71 -0.94 5.53 12.57
N ILE A 72 -0.86 5.48 11.23
CA ILE A 72 -2.04 5.52 10.37
C ILE A 72 -2.98 4.37 10.73
N ASN A 73 -2.48 3.14 10.88
CA ASN A 73 -3.32 1.97 11.18
C ASN A 73 -3.82 1.91 12.63
N SER A 74 -3.28 2.70 13.55
CA SER A 74 -3.69 2.69 14.95
C SER A 74 -5.08 3.30 15.15
N THR A 75 -5.71 2.99 16.28
CA THR A 75 -6.92 3.68 16.74
C THR A 75 -6.59 5.15 17.00
N TRP A 76 -7.41 6.04 16.45
CA TRP A 76 -7.28 7.47 16.65
C TRP A 76 -8.05 7.90 17.90
N PHE A 77 -7.37 8.53 18.86
CA PHE A 77 -7.98 9.06 20.09
C PHE A 77 -8.51 10.46 19.82
N CYS A 78 -9.46 10.53 18.89
CA CYS A 78 -9.97 11.76 18.32
C CYS A 78 -11.50 11.76 18.35
N ASN A 79 -12.09 12.93 18.50
CA ASN A 79 -13.48 13.16 18.16
C ASN A 79 -13.69 13.16 16.64
N ALA A 80 -14.96 13.25 16.21
CA ALA A 80 -15.32 13.19 14.80
C ALA A 80 -14.68 14.32 13.98
N GLU A 81 -14.74 15.58 14.46
CA GLU A 81 -14.14 16.73 13.78
C GLU A 81 -12.63 16.54 13.53
N THR A 82 -11.90 16.07 14.55
CA THR A 82 -10.46 15.85 14.40
C THR A 82 -10.16 14.66 13.50
N THR A 83 -10.99 13.62 13.54
CA THR A 83 -10.89 12.49 12.61
C THR A 83 -11.02 12.96 11.18
N ASP A 84 -12.00 13.81 10.87
CA ASP A 84 -12.22 14.36 9.53
C ASP A 84 -11.02 15.20 9.08
N ARG A 85 -10.42 16.00 9.98
CA ARG A 85 -9.20 16.77 9.67
C ARG A 85 -7.98 15.89 9.38
N ILE A 86 -7.81 14.79 10.12
CA ILE A 86 -6.74 13.81 9.82
C ILE A 86 -7.00 13.17 8.45
N VAL A 87 -8.26 12.84 8.15
CA VAL A 87 -8.62 12.29 6.85
C VAL A 87 -8.33 13.27 5.74
N GLU A 88 -8.77 14.52 5.84
CA GLU A 88 -8.50 15.59 4.87
C GLU A 88 -6.98 15.71 4.60
N PHE A 89 -6.18 15.79 5.66
CA PHE A 89 -4.72 15.83 5.56
C PHE A 89 -4.12 14.61 4.83
N LEU A 90 -4.58 13.39 5.14
CA LEU A 90 -4.13 12.18 4.44
C LEU A 90 -4.63 12.13 2.99
N SER A 91 -5.78 12.75 2.73
CA SER A 91 -6.46 12.77 1.44
C SER A 91 -5.70 13.61 0.41
N GLU A 92 -5.09 14.72 0.81
CA GLU A 92 -4.23 15.55 -0.05
C GLU A 92 -3.07 14.75 -0.68
N ARG A 93 -2.49 13.82 0.09
CA ARG A 93 -1.48 12.90 -0.45
C ARG A 93 -2.07 11.96 -1.50
N LEU A 94 -3.30 11.49 -1.28
CA LEU A 94 -3.95 10.61 -2.24
C LEU A 94 -4.25 11.35 -3.54
N ASP A 95 -4.51 12.66 -3.53
CA ASP A 95 -4.65 13.45 -4.77
C ASP A 95 -3.39 13.41 -5.62
N THR A 96 -2.22 13.57 -4.98
CA THR A 96 -0.94 13.42 -5.67
C THR A 96 -0.75 12.00 -6.22
N THR A 97 -1.20 10.99 -5.47
CA THR A 97 -1.12 9.58 -5.87
C THR A 97 -2.07 9.25 -7.02
N VAL A 98 -3.28 9.83 -7.01
CA VAL A 98 -4.27 9.73 -8.11
C VAL A 98 -3.63 10.26 -9.38
N GLU A 99 -3.07 11.47 -9.35
CA GLU A 99 -2.47 12.09 -10.52
C GLU A 99 -1.27 11.28 -11.03
N LEU A 100 -0.40 10.81 -10.13
CA LEU A 100 0.70 9.91 -10.51
C LEU A 100 0.18 8.62 -11.17
N SER A 101 -0.85 7.98 -10.60
CA SER A 101 -1.42 6.74 -11.16
C SER A 101 -1.97 6.95 -12.57
N LYS A 102 -2.61 8.10 -12.84
CA LYS A 102 -3.10 8.51 -14.16
C LYS A 102 -1.95 8.69 -15.14
N GLN A 103 -0.88 9.37 -14.73
CA GLN A 103 0.30 9.60 -15.56
C GLN A 103 0.98 8.29 -15.95
N LEU A 104 1.15 7.38 -14.98
CA LEU A 104 1.72 6.05 -15.22
C LEU A 104 0.86 5.22 -16.18
N ASN A 105 -0.47 5.24 -16.02
CA ASN A 105 -1.41 4.59 -16.94
C ASN A 105 -1.30 5.13 -18.37
N LYS A 106 -1.31 6.47 -18.52
CA LYS A 106 -1.12 7.12 -19.83
C LYS A 106 0.23 6.77 -20.46
N LYS A 107 1.29 6.72 -19.66
CA LYS A 107 2.66 6.44 -20.14
C LYS A 107 2.80 5.01 -20.71
N ILE A 108 2.06 4.05 -20.17
CA ILE A 108 2.17 2.64 -20.59
C ILE A 108 1.19 2.25 -21.70
N THR A 109 0.08 2.98 -21.85
CA THR A 109 -0.97 2.65 -22.82
C THR A 109 -0.41 2.62 -24.26
N GLY A 110 -0.35 1.43 -24.85
CA GLY A 110 0.21 1.22 -26.19
C GLY A 110 1.75 1.36 -26.29
N ASN A 111 2.45 1.54 -25.16
CA ASN A 111 3.89 1.77 -25.12
C ASN A 111 4.68 0.46 -25.01
N LYS A 112 5.46 0.16 -26.07
CA LYS A 112 6.33 -1.03 -26.17
C LYS A 112 7.77 -0.81 -25.69
N ASN A 113 8.11 0.37 -25.20
CA ASN A 113 9.45 0.65 -24.71
C ASN A 113 9.69 -0.05 -23.35
N LEU A 114 10.69 -0.93 -23.30
CA LEU A 114 11.01 -1.70 -22.11
C LEU A 114 11.45 -0.82 -20.93
N GLU A 115 12.23 0.24 -21.15
CA GLU A 115 12.67 1.14 -20.08
C GLU A 115 11.48 1.86 -19.43
N ASP A 116 10.52 2.27 -20.24
CA ASP A 116 9.28 2.87 -19.76
C ASP A 116 8.42 1.87 -18.98
N ILE A 117 8.31 0.63 -19.47
CA ILE A 117 7.62 -0.47 -18.78
C ILE A 117 8.25 -0.71 -17.39
N ILE A 118 9.58 -0.79 -17.33
CA ILE A 118 10.34 -1.00 -16.09
C ILE A 118 10.10 0.17 -15.11
N SER A 119 10.23 1.40 -15.62
CA SER A 119 10.02 2.62 -14.84
C SER A 119 8.60 2.71 -14.28
N VAL A 120 7.59 2.46 -15.12
CA VAL A 120 6.18 2.51 -14.71
C VAL A 120 5.89 1.44 -13.67
N SER A 121 6.37 0.21 -13.87
CA SER A 121 6.12 -0.89 -12.94
C SER A 121 6.75 -0.63 -11.57
N SER A 122 7.99 -0.14 -11.55
CA SER A 122 8.67 0.25 -10.31
C SER A 122 7.91 1.35 -9.58
N SER A 123 7.51 2.41 -10.30
CA SER A 123 6.79 3.55 -9.71
C SER A 123 5.40 3.13 -9.21
N MET A 124 4.72 2.23 -9.90
CA MET A 124 3.43 1.69 -9.45
C MET A 124 3.56 0.93 -8.12
N VAL A 125 4.65 0.18 -7.93
CA VAL A 125 4.89 -0.57 -6.68
C VAL A 125 5.38 0.32 -5.54
N ASN A 126 6.30 1.24 -5.83
CA ASN A 126 7.04 2.00 -4.82
C ASN A 126 6.41 3.36 -4.47
N ASP A 127 5.70 3.97 -5.41
CA ASP A 127 5.16 5.33 -5.24
C ASP A 127 3.63 5.32 -5.13
N VAL A 128 2.95 4.44 -5.88
CA VAL A 128 1.48 4.35 -5.88
C VAL A 128 0.97 3.34 -4.85
N LEU A 129 1.40 2.07 -4.94
CA LEU A 129 0.92 0.98 -4.10
C LEU A 129 1.82 0.69 -2.89
N ASN A 130 2.52 1.71 -2.40
CA ASN A 130 3.37 1.60 -1.22
C ASN A 130 2.58 1.37 0.07
N TYR A 131 3.30 1.03 1.14
CA TYR A 131 2.68 0.69 2.43
C TYR A 131 1.97 1.87 3.10
N VAL A 132 2.41 3.10 2.84
CA VAL A 132 1.76 4.31 3.38
C VAL A 132 0.38 4.46 2.75
N ASN A 133 0.29 4.49 1.42
CA ASN A 133 -0.97 4.64 0.71
C ASN A 133 -1.93 3.48 1.03
N LYS A 134 -1.41 2.25 1.13
CA LYS A 134 -2.18 1.09 1.60
C LYS A 134 -2.77 1.30 2.99
N ALA A 135 -2.02 1.82 3.95
CA ALA A 135 -2.53 2.11 5.29
C ALA A 135 -3.67 3.15 5.25
N ILE A 136 -3.57 4.13 4.36
CA ILE A 136 -4.63 5.13 4.14
C ILE A 136 -5.87 4.46 3.51
N PHE A 137 -5.71 3.53 2.55
CA PHE A 137 -6.81 2.82 1.88
C PHE A 137 -7.69 1.95 2.79
N GLU A 138 -7.21 1.61 3.98
CA GLU A 138 -7.97 0.86 4.98
C GLU A 138 -8.92 1.76 5.79
N LYS A 139 -8.86 3.08 5.60
CA LYS A 139 -9.75 4.03 6.26
C LYS A 139 -11.13 4.03 5.62
N ASN A 140 -12.14 3.76 6.44
CA ASN A 140 -13.53 3.74 6.03
C ASN A 140 -14.10 5.17 6.00
N HIS A 141 -13.62 5.98 5.06
CA HIS A 141 -14.11 7.35 4.83
C HIS A 141 -14.44 7.55 3.34
N PRO A 142 -15.57 8.18 2.97
CA PRO A 142 -16.00 8.34 1.58
C PRO A 142 -14.93 8.96 0.68
N GLU A 143 -14.28 10.03 1.15
CA GLU A 143 -13.27 10.75 0.38
C GLU A 143 -12.04 9.89 0.04
N ILE A 144 -11.61 9.05 0.99
CA ILE A 144 -10.52 8.09 0.77
C ILE A 144 -10.98 6.98 -0.18
N ALA A 145 -12.22 6.53 -0.05
CA ALA A 145 -12.77 5.43 -0.86
C ALA A 145 -12.80 5.78 -2.35
N ASP A 146 -13.21 7.00 -2.71
CA ASP A 146 -13.26 7.45 -4.10
C ASP A 146 -11.86 7.51 -4.73
N LYS A 147 -10.91 8.15 -4.04
CA LYS A 147 -9.52 8.25 -4.49
C LYS A 147 -8.85 6.88 -4.58
N LYS A 148 -9.08 6.01 -3.58
CA LYS A 148 -8.65 4.61 -3.59
C LYS A 148 -9.16 3.89 -4.84
N ASN A 149 -10.45 3.99 -5.14
CA ASN A 149 -11.03 3.30 -6.28
C ASN A 149 -10.37 3.73 -7.59
N GLU A 150 -10.19 5.03 -7.79
CA GLU A 150 -9.53 5.56 -8.98
C GLU A 150 -8.08 5.11 -9.11
N ILE A 151 -7.31 5.14 -8.01
CA ILE A 151 -5.93 4.64 -8.00
C ILE A 151 -5.88 3.17 -8.39
N LEU A 152 -6.74 2.33 -7.78
CA LEU A 152 -6.78 0.90 -8.05
C LEU A 152 -7.20 0.59 -9.50
N ASP A 153 -8.14 1.35 -10.05
CA ASP A 153 -8.57 1.19 -11.45
C ASP A 153 -7.46 1.52 -12.44
N ASN A 154 -6.67 2.57 -12.15
CA ASN A 154 -5.47 2.89 -12.92
C ASN A 154 -4.38 1.83 -12.77
N SER A 155 -4.12 1.32 -11.56
CA SER A 155 -3.17 0.23 -11.33
C SER A 155 -3.56 -1.04 -12.08
N LEU A 156 -4.85 -1.39 -12.09
CA LEU A 156 -5.37 -2.53 -12.83
C LEU A 156 -5.27 -2.31 -14.34
N ALA A 157 -5.52 -1.10 -14.84
CA ALA A 157 -5.32 -0.77 -16.25
C ALA A 157 -3.86 -0.96 -16.67
N VAL A 158 -2.90 -0.53 -15.83
CA VAL A 158 -1.47 -0.81 -16.05
C VAL A 158 -1.20 -2.31 -16.11
N CYS A 159 -1.72 -3.10 -15.17
CA CYS A 159 -1.62 -4.57 -15.25
C CYS A 159 -2.22 -5.15 -16.54
N GLU A 160 -3.36 -4.63 -16.98
CA GLU A 160 -4.06 -5.05 -18.19
C GLU A 160 -3.34 -4.65 -19.48
N GLU A 161 -2.51 -3.62 -19.43
CA GLU A 161 -1.64 -3.25 -20.53
C GLU A 161 -0.39 -4.15 -20.52
N LEU A 162 0.26 -4.29 -19.36
CA LEU A 162 1.44 -5.14 -19.17
C LEU A 162 1.21 -6.60 -19.56
N LYS A 163 0.00 -7.15 -19.37
CA LYS A 163 -0.34 -8.53 -19.79
C LYS A 163 -0.34 -8.75 -21.32
N GLN A 164 -0.41 -7.68 -22.13
CA GLN A 164 -0.45 -7.77 -23.59
C GLN A 164 0.93 -7.95 -24.20
N TYR A 165 1.97 -7.47 -23.52
CA TYR A 165 3.35 -7.70 -23.91
C TYR A 165 3.64 -9.19 -23.69
N LYS A 166 4.02 -9.89 -24.76
CA LYS A 166 4.43 -11.29 -24.66
C LYS A 166 5.51 -11.35 -23.60
N ALA A 167 5.33 -12.16 -22.56
CA ALA A 167 6.31 -12.44 -21.52
C ALA A 167 7.53 -13.15 -22.12
N SER A 168 8.28 -12.44 -22.96
CA SER A 168 9.51 -12.91 -23.58
C SER A 168 10.68 -12.79 -22.62
N SER A 169 10.56 -11.99 -21.56
CA SER A 169 11.59 -11.86 -20.53
C SER A 169 11.06 -12.11 -19.10
N GLU A 170 11.93 -12.67 -18.26
CA GLU A 170 11.73 -12.90 -16.83
C GLU A 170 11.50 -11.59 -16.04
N VAL A 171 12.08 -10.48 -16.54
CA VAL A 171 11.99 -9.14 -15.95
C VAL A 171 10.56 -8.59 -16.06
N GLU A 172 9.95 -8.67 -17.25
CA GLU A 172 8.57 -8.23 -17.48
C GLU A 172 7.56 -9.02 -16.62
N PHE A 173 7.81 -10.32 -16.43
CA PHE A 173 6.98 -11.18 -15.59
C PHE A 173 7.09 -10.84 -14.10
N THR A 174 8.29 -10.54 -13.63
CA THR A 174 8.55 -10.12 -12.24
C THR A 174 7.86 -8.79 -11.92
N MET A 175 7.88 -7.85 -12.86
CA MET A 175 7.26 -6.53 -12.71
C MET A 175 5.74 -6.58 -12.67
N PHE A 176 5.14 -7.36 -13.57
CA PHE A 176 3.70 -7.64 -13.56
C PHE A 176 3.25 -8.27 -12.23
N ASN A 177 4.00 -9.26 -11.73
CA ASN A 177 3.68 -9.92 -10.47
C ASN A 177 3.86 -9.00 -9.25
N GLY A 178 4.84 -8.10 -9.27
CA GLY A 178 5.04 -7.12 -8.20
C GLY A 178 3.81 -6.26 -7.96
N ILE A 179 3.16 -5.76 -9.03
CA ILE A 179 1.93 -4.98 -8.92
C ILE A 179 0.78 -5.88 -8.39
N LEU A 180 0.63 -7.10 -8.93
CA LEU A 180 -0.41 -8.04 -8.49
C LEU A 180 -0.27 -8.45 -7.01
N ASP A 181 0.95 -8.65 -6.54
CA ASP A 181 1.24 -8.98 -5.14
C ASP A 181 0.90 -7.81 -4.22
N ARG A 182 1.12 -6.57 -4.68
CA ARG A 182 0.68 -5.38 -3.94
C ARG A 182 -0.85 -5.29 -3.90
N LEU A 183 -1.54 -5.51 -5.00
CA LEU A 183 -3.00 -5.45 -5.07
C LEU A 183 -3.67 -6.55 -4.24
N LYS A 184 -3.06 -7.73 -4.12
CA LYS A 184 -3.59 -8.87 -3.35
C LYS A 184 -3.97 -8.52 -1.90
N SER A 185 -3.21 -7.63 -1.27
CA SER A 185 -3.41 -7.26 0.14
C SER A 185 -4.40 -6.13 0.35
N ILE A 186 -5.02 -5.59 -0.72
CA ILE A 186 -5.94 -4.46 -0.66
C ILE A 186 -7.35 -4.98 -0.86
N LYS A 187 -8.30 -4.52 -0.04
CA LYS A 187 -9.72 -4.80 -0.27
C LYS A 187 -10.20 -4.11 -1.54
N LEU A 188 -10.47 -4.89 -2.58
CA LEU A 188 -11.02 -4.47 -3.87
C LEU A 188 -12.55 -4.51 -3.86
N ASN A 189 -13.19 -3.67 -4.67
CA ASN A 189 -14.61 -3.83 -4.97
C ASN A 189 -14.84 -5.00 -5.95
N GLU A 190 -16.11 -5.32 -6.25
CA GLU A 190 -16.46 -6.46 -7.09
C GLU A 190 -15.89 -6.35 -8.51
N ALA A 191 -16.06 -5.20 -9.17
CA ALA A 191 -15.56 -4.97 -10.52
C ALA A 191 -14.03 -5.06 -10.59
N GLN A 192 -13.33 -4.45 -9.64
CA GLN A 192 -11.88 -4.52 -9.49
C GLN A 192 -11.40 -5.95 -9.22
N SER A 193 -12.14 -6.71 -8.41
CA SER A 193 -11.83 -8.11 -8.11
C SER A 193 -11.89 -8.96 -9.38
N VAL A 194 -12.89 -8.77 -10.24
CA VAL A 194 -13.01 -9.47 -11.53
C VAL A 194 -11.81 -9.15 -12.44
N ARG A 195 -11.46 -7.86 -12.57
CA ARG A 195 -10.30 -7.40 -13.36
C ARG A 195 -8.99 -7.98 -12.83
N TYR A 196 -8.80 -7.95 -11.51
CA TYR A 196 -7.64 -8.52 -10.83
C TYR A 196 -7.49 -10.02 -11.13
N GLN A 197 -8.57 -10.81 -10.99
CA GLN A 197 -8.53 -12.25 -11.26
C GLN A 197 -8.19 -12.57 -12.73
N ALA A 198 -8.68 -11.76 -13.68
CA ALA A 198 -8.30 -11.90 -15.09
C ALA A 198 -6.79 -11.73 -15.30
N CYS A 199 -6.17 -10.75 -14.63
CA CYS A 199 -4.73 -10.54 -14.66
C CYS A 199 -3.95 -11.70 -14.00
N VAL A 200 -4.40 -12.18 -12.83
CA VAL A 200 -3.79 -13.32 -12.12
C VAL A 200 -3.82 -14.60 -12.96
N ASN A 201 -4.95 -14.92 -13.57
CA ASN A 201 -5.10 -16.14 -14.39
C ASN A 201 -4.13 -16.14 -15.59
N LYS A 202 -3.89 -14.97 -16.18
CA LYS A 202 -2.90 -14.80 -17.25
C LYS A 202 -1.47 -15.01 -16.74
N SER A 203 -1.13 -14.47 -15.56
CA SER A 203 0.17 -14.71 -14.92
C SER A 203 0.47 -16.21 -14.79
N LYS A 204 -0.49 -16.96 -14.21
CA LYS A 204 -0.35 -18.41 -13.98
C LYS A 204 -0.20 -19.21 -15.28
N SER A 205 -0.96 -18.86 -16.32
CA SER A 205 -0.87 -19.52 -17.64
C SER A 205 0.51 -19.36 -18.28
N SER A 206 1.11 -18.16 -18.17
CA SER A 206 2.46 -17.90 -18.70
C SER A 206 3.55 -18.63 -17.89
N SER A 207 3.45 -18.64 -16.56
CA SER A 207 4.40 -19.35 -15.69
C SER A 207 4.43 -20.87 -15.95
N ASN A 208 3.26 -21.51 -16.04
CA ASN A 208 3.17 -22.95 -16.32
C ASN A 208 3.79 -23.33 -17.68
N LYS A 209 3.62 -22.50 -18.71
CA LYS A 209 4.25 -22.74 -20.02
C LYS A 209 5.77 -22.69 -19.95
N TYR A 210 6.34 -21.74 -19.22
CA TYR A 210 7.78 -21.63 -19.03
C TYR A 210 8.36 -22.83 -18.28
N LEU A 211 7.66 -23.29 -17.24
CA LEU A 211 8.06 -24.46 -16.45
C LEU A 211 8.05 -25.74 -17.31
N ILE A 212 7.00 -25.93 -18.12
CA ILE A 212 6.90 -27.05 -19.07
C ILE A 212 8.03 -27.02 -20.10
N VAL A 213 8.33 -25.86 -20.70
CA VAL A 213 9.42 -25.72 -21.68
C VAL A 213 10.78 -26.02 -21.05
N THR A 214 11.02 -25.50 -19.85
CA THR A 214 12.26 -25.75 -19.09
C THR A 214 12.44 -27.24 -18.78
N VAL A 215 11.37 -27.90 -18.32
CA VAL A 215 11.40 -29.35 -18.04
C VAL A 215 11.68 -30.16 -19.31
N ILE A 216 11.06 -29.82 -20.44
CA ILE A 216 11.32 -30.50 -21.72
C ILE A 216 12.78 -30.34 -22.15
N LEU A 217 13.35 -29.14 -22.02
CA LEU A 217 14.75 -28.89 -22.34
C LEU A 217 15.72 -29.67 -21.44
N VAL A 218 15.43 -29.77 -20.14
CA VAL A 218 16.21 -30.56 -19.20
C VAL A 218 16.15 -32.05 -19.55
N ILE A 219 14.96 -32.58 -19.86
CA ILE A 219 14.80 -33.97 -20.30
C ILE A 219 15.59 -34.23 -21.58
N LEU A 220 15.49 -33.34 -22.58
CA LEU A 220 16.26 -33.47 -23.83
C LEU A 220 17.77 -33.44 -23.57
N PHE A 221 18.24 -32.59 -22.65
CA PHE A 221 19.65 -32.54 -22.26
C PHE A 221 20.11 -33.84 -21.59
N ILE A 222 19.32 -34.39 -20.67
CA ILE A 222 19.61 -35.67 -19.99
C ILE A 222 19.64 -36.82 -21.00
N VAL A 223 18.66 -36.92 -21.90
CA VAL A 223 18.64 -37.93 -22.98
C VAL A 223 19.89 -37.80 -23.86
N ARG A 224 20.27 -36.57 -24.23
CA ARG A 224 21.47 -36.32 -25.03
C ARG A 224 22.75 -36.73 -24.31
N MET A 225 22.83 -36.49 -23.00
CA MET A 225 23.94 -36.96 -22.16
C MET A 225 24.01 -38.49 -22.12
N ILE A 226 22.89 -39.18 -21.89
CA ILE A 226 22.84 -40.65 -21.84
C ILE A 226 23.29 -41.26 -23.17
N VAL A 227 22.81 -40.73 -24.31
CA VAL A 227 23.23 -41.19 -25.66
C VAL A 227 24.72 -40.94 -25.90
N ARG A 228 25.29 -39.87 -25.34
CA ARG A 228 26.72 -39.55 -25.45
C ARG A 228 27.62 -40.42 -24.57
N PHE A 229 27.08 -41.01 -23.50
CA PHE A 229 27.78 -41.95 -22.63
C PHE A 229 27.59 -43.41 -23.06
N ALA A 230 26.58 -43.70 -23.89
CA ALA A 230 26.29 -45.04 -24.41
C ALA A 230 26.98 -45.34 -25.77
N ASN A 231 27.59 -44.33 -26.40
CA ASN A 231 28.46 -44.44 -27.58
C ASN A 231 29.91 -44.13 -27.19
#